data_AF-A0A258CCJ5-F1
#
_entry.id   AF-A0A258CCJ5-F1
#
_cell.length_a   1.000
_cell.length_b   1.000
_cell.length_c   1.000
_cell.angle_alpha   90.00
_cell.angle_beta   90.00
_cell.angle_gamma   90.00
#
_symmetry.space_group_name_H-M   'P 1'
#
loop_
_entity.id
_entity.type
_entity.pdbx_description
1 polymer ?
#
loop_
_entity_poly.entity_id
_entity_poly.type
_entity_poly.pdbx_seq_one_letter_code
_entity_poly.pdbx_strand_id
1 'polypeptide(L)'
;MPSPTLDPAALAQSIKEWGRELGFQQVGITDVNLGEHEAHLEAWLAAGYQGEMDYMAAHGSKRSRPDELVPGTLRVISLRMDYLPGDTRMTQQLAAPEKAYVSRYALGRDYHKLIRKRIQQLAERIQQVVGPF
;
A
#
# COMPACT_ATOMS: atom_id res chain seq x y z
N MET A 1 22.69 -26.72 14.88
CA MET A 1 23.03 -25.28 14.89
C MET A 1 21.75 -24.55 15.25
N PRO A 2 21.67 -23.79 16.36
CA PRO A 2 20.50 -22.94 16.58
C PRO A 2 20.41 -21.96 15.41
N SER A 3 19.27 -21.92 14.72
CA SER A 3 19.01 -20.87 13.74
C SER A 3 19.22 -19.52 14.42
N PRO A 4 19.92 -18.56 13.81
CA PRO A 4 20.11 -17.25 14.41
C PRO A 4 18.72 -16.70 14.76
N THR A 5 18.50 -16.42 16.04
CA THR A 5 17.27 -15.79 16.52
C THR A 5 17.14 -14.46 15.80
N LEU A 6 16.09 -14.33 15.00
CA LEU A 6 15.85 -13.19 14.16
C LEU A 6 15.46 -11.99 15.05
N ASP A 7 16.23 -10.90 14.99
CA ASP A 7 15.89 -9.67 15.70
C ASP A 7 14.85 -8.87 14.91
N PRO A 8 13.61 -8.72 15.41
CA PRO A 8 12.56 -8.01 14.68
C PRO A 8 12.88 -6.52 14.48
N ALA A 9 13.64 -5.89 15.39
CA ALA A 9 13.98 -4.48 15.28
C ALA A 9 15.00 -4.25 14.15
N ALA A 10 16.03 -5.09 14.08
CA ALA A 10 16.99 -5.09 12.98
C ALA A 10 16.30 -5.39 11.64
N LEU A 11 15.42 -6.41 11.58
CA LEU A 11 14.66 -6.71 10.36
C LEU A 11 13.80 -5.53 9.91
N ALA A 12 13.08 -4.89 10.83
CA ALA A 12 12.25 -3.73 10.53
C ALA A 12 13.07 -2.58 9.93
N GLN A 13 14.30 -2.38 10.41
CA GLN A 13 15.22 -1.39 9.87
C GLN A 13 15.68 -1.76 8.45
N SER A 14 16.09 -3.01 8.22
CA SER A 14 16.48 -3.49 6.88
C SER A 14 15.34 -3.39 5.87
N ILE A 15 14.09 -3.72 6.26
CA ILE A 15 12.91 -3.57 5.42
C ILE A 15 12.73 -2.12 4.95
N LYS A 16 12.91 -1.15 5.87
CA LYS A 16 12.82 0.28 5.54
C LYS A 16 13.94 0.71 4.60
N GLU A 17 15.15 0.19 4.79
CA GLU A 17 16.30 0.47 3.92
C GLU A 17 16.08 -0.07 2.50
N TRP A 18 15.73 -1.36 2.37
CA TRP A 18 15.43 -1.97 1.09
C TRP A 18 14.25 -1.30 0.37
N GLY A 19 13.21 -0.91 1.11
CA GLY A 19 12.10 -0.16 0.53
C GLY A 19 12.56 1.19 -0.06
N ARG A 20 13.45 1.92 0.64
CA ARG A 20 14.04 3.16 0.10
C ARG A 20 14.89 2.91 -1.14
N GLU A 21 15.71 1.87 -1.15
CA GLU A 21 16.51 1.48 -2.33
C GLU A 21 15.65 1.12 -3.55
N LEU A 22 14.49 0.50 -3.30
CA LEU A 22 13.49 0.21 -4.34
C LEU A 22 12.67 1.45 -4.74
N GLY A 23 12.99 2.62 -4.18
CA GLY A 23 12.42 3.91 -4.53
C GLY A 23 11.08 4.25 -3.86
N PHE A 24 10.75 3.59 -2.74
CA PHE A 24 9.65 4.04 -1.87
C PHE A 24 10.15 5.14 -0.93
N GLN A 25 9.48 6.29 -0.92
CA GLN A 25 9.87 7.42 -0.07
C GLN A 25 9.53 7.19 1.40
N GLN A 26 8.56 6.30 1.68
CA GLN A 26 8.17 5.97 3.05
C GLN A 26 7.81 4.49 3.15
N VAL A 27 8.22 3.89 4.27
CA VAL A 27 7.93 2.51 4.66
C VAL A 27 7.48 2.53 6.12
N GLY A 28 6.22 2.15 6.35
CA GLY A 28 5.61 2.04 7.67
C GLY A 28 5.33 0.58 8.03
N ILE A 29 5.40 0.26 9.32
CA ILE A 29 5.03 -1.07 9.84
C ILE A 29 4.08 -0.86 11.01
N THR A 30 2.89 -1.44 10.95
CA THR A 30 1.85 -1.31 11.99
C THR A 30 1.39 -2.68 12.47
N ASP A 31 0.69 -2.73 13.60
CA ASP A 31 -0.16 -3.89 13.91
C ASP A 31 -1.37 -3.95 12.96
N VAL A 32 -2.24 -4.93 13.23
CA VAL A 32 -3.45 -5.24 12.46
C VAL A 32 -4.73 -4.72 13.15
N ASN A 33 -4.61 -3.90 14.20
CA ASN A 33 -5.76 -3.40 14.93
C ASN A 33 -6.32 -2.16 14.23
N LEU A 34 -7.52 -2.27 13.68
CA LEU A 34 -8.21 -1.17 13.00
C LEU A 34 -9.07 -0.32 13.93
N GLY A 35 -9.27 -0.71 15.19
CA GLY A 35 -10.10 0.03 16.14
C GLY A 35 -11.50 0.33 15.60
N GLU A 36 -11.87 1.61 15.58
CA GLU A 36 -13.19 2.10 15.14
C GLU A 36 -13.42 2.05 13.62
N HIS A 37 -12.38 1.81 12.81
CA HIS A 37 -12.48 1.96 11.36
C HIS A 37 -13.37 0.91 10.68
N GLU A 38 -13.54 -0.28 11.27
CA GLU A 38 -14.49 -1.28 10.79
C GLU A 38 -15.94 -0.75 10.87
N ALA A 39 -16.33 -0.21 12.02
CA ALA A 39 -17.66 0.37 12.22
C ALA A 39 -17.92 1.57 11.29
N HIS A 40 -16.92 2.41 11.03
CA HIS A 40 -17.04 3.51 10.07
C HIS A 40 -17.29 3.00 8.64
N LEU A 41 -16.61 1.94 8.21
CA LEU A 41 -16.84 1.32 6.90
C LEU A 41 -18.25 0.72 6.81
N GLU A 42 -18.70 0.02 7.84
CA GLU A 42 -20.05 -0.56 7.90
C GLU A 42 -21.13 0.52 7.80
N ALA A 43 -20.99 1.61 8.56
CA ALA A 43 -21.92 2.73 8.51
C ALA A 43 -21.93 3.40 7.13
N TRP A 44 -20.77 3.57 6.51
CA TRP A 44 -20.63 4.14 5.17
C TRP A 44 -21.28 3.27 4.09
N LEU A 45 -21.13 1.94 4.18
CA LEU A 45 -21.76 0.98 3.28
C LEU A 45 -23.29 0.93 3.47
N ALA A 46 -23.76 0.97 4.72
CA ALA A 46 -25.18 0.99 5.04
C ALA A 46 -25.88 2.27 4.50
N ALA A 47 -25.15 3.38 4.41
CA ALA A 47 -25.62 4.62 3.81
C ALA A 47 -25.61 4.61 2.26
N GLY A 48 -25.09 3.56 1.63
CA GLY A 48 -25.02 3.45 0.17
C GLY A 48 -23.98 4.37 -0.48
N TYR A 49 -23.00 4.85 0.28
CA TYR A 49 -22.02 5.82 -0.20
C TYR A 49 -20.98 5.23 -1.16
N GLN A 50 -20.96 3.91 -1.37
CA GLN A 50 -20.10 3.23 -2.33
C GLN A 50 -20.47 3.49 -3.81
N GLY A 51 -21.68 3.98 -4.09
CA GLY A 51 -22.16 4.14 -5.47
C GLY A 51 -22.06 2.81 -6.24
N GLU A 52 -21.38 2.82 -7.38
CA GLU A 52 -21.17 1.64 -8.23
C GLU A 52 -19.98 0.75 -7.80
N MET A 53 -19.31 1.06 -6.69
CA MET A 53 -18.17 0.29 -6.20
C MET A 53 -18.62 -0.96 -5.42
N ASP A 54 -19.37 -1.86 -6.05
CA ASP A 54 -19.92 -3.08 -5.40
C ASP A 54 -18.85 -3.92 -4.71
N TYR A 55 -17.62 -3.89 -5.23
CA TYR A 55 -16.48 -4.56 -4.63
C TYR A 55 -16.18 -4.08 -3.20
N MET A 56 -16.58 -2.87 -2.81
CA MET A 56 -16.40 -2.32 -1.45
C MET A 56 -17.22 -3.09 -0.41
N ALA A 57 -18.45 -3.49 -0.77
CA ALA A 57 -19.28 -4.37 0.05
C ALA A 57 -18.92 -5.85 -0.11
N ALA A 58 -18.24 -6.20 -1.21
CA ALA A 58 -17.80 -7.57 -1.44
C ALA A 58 -16.75 -8.02 -0.41
N HIS A 59 -16.75 -9.32 -0.13
CA HIS A 59 -15.78 -10.02 0.74
C HIS A 59 -15.92 -9.78 2.25
N GLY A 60 -17.04 -9.21 2.71
CA GLY A 60 -17.38 -9.12 4.14
C GLY A 60 -16.29 -8.45 4.98
N SER A 61 -15.93 -9.07 6.11
CA SER A 61 -14.95 -8.56 7.07
C SER A 61 -13.48 -8.71 6.65
N LYS A 62 -13.17 -9.31 5.49
CA LYS A 62 -11.77 -9.47 5.03
C LYS A 62 -11.04 -8.15 4.81
N ARG A 63 -11.77 -7.05 4.67
CA ARG A 63 -11.20 -5.69 4.57
C ARG A 63 -10.74 -5.14 5.91
N SER A 64 -11.44 -5.51 6.99
CA SER A 64 -11.19 -5.02 8.35
C SER A 64 -10.39 -6.01 9.20
N ARG A 65 -10.34 -7.28 8.80
CA ARG A 65 -9.73 -8.37 9.57
C ARG A 65 -8.64 -9.06 8.76
N PRO A 66 -7.37 -8.63 8.87
CA PRO A 66 -6.28 -9.16 8.05
C PRO A 66 -6.07 -10.67 8.15
N ASP A 67 -6.35 -11.27 9.32
CA ASP A 67 -6.23 -12.72 9.54
C ASP A 67 -7.22 -13.53 8.68
N GLU A 68 -8.39 -12.97 8.34
CA GLU A 68 -9.36 -13.61 7.45
C GLU A 68 -8.95 -13.51 5.96
N LEU A 69 -8.03 -12.61 5.64
CA LEU A 69 -7.46 -12.45 4.30
C LEU A 69 -6.24 -13.36 4.12
N VAL A 70 -5.28 -13.28 5.05
CA VAL A 70 -4.10 -14.15 5.11
C VAL A 70 -3.95 -14.66 6.55
N PRO A 71 -4.20 -15.96 6.80
CA PRO A 71 -4.08 -16.53 8.14
C PRO A 71 -2.69 -16.32 8.76
N GLY A 72 -2.65 -15.93 10.03
CA GLY A 72 -1.42 -15.64 10.76
C GLY A 72 -0.86 -14.23 10.51
N THR A 73 -1.63 -13.29 9.95
CA THR A 73 -1.15 -11.92 9.74
C THR A 73 -0.93 -11.19 11.06
N LEU A 74 0.32 -10.80 11.35
CA LEU A 74 0.68 -10.09 12.59
C LEU A 74 0.88 -8.59 12.40
N ARG A 75 1.36 -8.17 11.22
CA ARG A 75 1.80 -6.81 10.92
C ARG A 75 1.49 -6.46 9.47
N VAL A 76 1.27 -5.18 9.21
CA VAL A 76 1.13 -4.65 7.85
C VAL A 76 2.32 -3.76 7.53
N ILE A 77 2.92 -3.94 6.35
CA ILE A 77 3.98 -3.08 5.82
C ILE A 77 3.36 -2.17 4.76
N SER A 78 3.30 -0.86 5.04
CA SER A 78 2.75 0.15 4.12
C SER A 78 3.87 0.89 3.40
N LEU A 79 3.71 1.09 2.09
CA LEU A 79 4.72 1.68 1.21
C LEU A 79 4.13 2.89 0.49
N ARG A 80 4.87 3.99 0.42
CA ARG A 80 4.49 5.20 -0.31
C ARG A 80 5.45 5.49 -1.45
N MET A 81 4.91 5.89 -2.59
CA MET A 81 5.68 6.45 -3.69
C MET A 81 5.10 7.78 -4.16
N ASP A 82 5.97 8.75 -4.36
CA ASP A 82 5.60 10.04 -4.95
C ASP A 82 5.42 9.91 -6.46
N TYR A 83 4.32 10.47 -6.95
CA TYR A 83 3.99 10.50 -8.38
C TYR A 83 3.94 11.94 -8.93
N LEU A 84 4.35 12.94 -8.15
CA LEU A 84 4.46 14.31 -8.62
C LEU A 84 5.76 14.45 -9.42
N PRO A 85 5.71 14.63 -10.76
CA PRO A 85 6.90 14.89 -11.54
C PRO A 85 7.46 16.28 -11.17
N GLY A 86 8.78 16.45 -11.32
CA GLY A 86 9.44 17.75 -11.12
C GLY A 86 9.04 18.83 -12.14
N ASP A 87 8.33 18.46 -13.21
CA ASP A 87 7.81 19.39 -14.21
C ASP A 87 6.49 20.04 -13.75
N THR A 88 6.51 21.37 -13.68
CA THR A 88 5.42 22.23 -13.21
C THR A 88 4.38 22.57 -14.27
N ARG A 89 4.47 22.02 -15.50
CA ARG A 89 3.50 22.25 -16.60
C ARG A 89 2.02 22.00 -16.26
N MET A 90 1.69 21.32 -15.16
CA MET A 90 0.31 21.21 -14.68
C MET A 90 -0.33 22.57 -14.46
N THR A 91 0.37 23.53 -13.84
CA THR A 91 -0.24 24.82 -13.54
C THR A 91 -0.63 25.55 -14.82
N GLN A 92 0.16 25.38 -15.88
CA GLN A 92 -0.14 25.91 -17.21
C GLN A 92 -1.32 25.18 -17.86
N GLN A 93 -1.42 23.85 -17.73
CA GLN A 93 -2.55 23.09 -18.28
C GLN A 93 -3.86 23.39 -17.58
N LEU A 94 -3.85 23.59 -16.26
CA LEU A 94 -5.04 23.96 -15.48
C LEU A 94 -5.51 25.39 -15.76
N ALA A 95 -4.60 26.27 -16.19
CA ALA A 95 -4.93 27.64 -16.56
C ALA A 95 -5.54 27.76 -17.98
N ALA A 96 -5.61 26.66 -18.74
CA ALA A 96 -6.12 26.64 -20.12
C ALA A 96 -7.61 26.21 -20.13
N PRO A 97 -8.57 27.15 -20.22
CA PRO A 97 -10.00 26.84 -20.11
C PRO A 97 -10.53 25.96 -21.24
N GLU A 98 -9.82 25.90 -22.36
CA GLU A 98 -10.17 25.10 -23.53
C GLU A 98 -9.72 23.62 -23.43
N LYS A 99 -9.05 23.22 -22.35
CA LYS A 99 -8.47 21.88 -22.18
C LYS A 99 -9.05 21.16 -20.98
N ALA A 100 -9.36 19.87 -21.17
CA ALA A 100 -9.63 18.96 -20.05
C ALA A 100 -8.32 18.53 -19.38
N TYR A 101 -8.39 18.24 -18.08
CA TYR A 101 -7.25 17.76 -17.29
C TYR A 101 -7.48 16.33 -16.80
N VAL A 102 -6.53 15.45 -17.09
CA VAL A 102 -6.53 14.07 -16.60
C VAL A 102 -5.79 14.03 -15.27
N SER A 103 -6.39 13.37 -14.26
CA SER A 103 -5.79 13.18 -12.95
C SER A 103 -4.38 12.63 -13.04
N ARG A 104 -3.45 13.22 -12.29
CA ARG A 104 -2.01 12.92 -12.39
C ARG A 104 -1.67 11.45 -12.21
N TYR A 105 -2.35 10.75 -11.29
CA TYR A 105 -2.07 9.33 -11.03
C TYR A 105 -2.33 8.43 -12.26
N ALA A 106 -3.11 8.91 -13.22
CA ALA A 106 -3.43 8.22 -14.47
C ALA A 106 -2.50 8.62 -15.63
N LEU A 107 -1.53 9.51 -15.41
CA LEU A 107 -0.57 9.93 -16.42
C LEU A 107 0.65 9.00 -16.45
N GLY A 108 1.18 8.77 -17.65
CA GLY A 108 2.39 7.97 -17.84
C GLY A 108 2.15 6.47 -17.75
N ARG A 109 3.13 5.74 -17.19
CA ARG A 109 3.05 4.29 -17.06
C ARG A 109 2.12 3.91 -15.90
N ASP A 110 1.26 2.93 -16.12
CA ASP A 110 0.40 2.34 -15.09
C ASP A 110 1.20 2.02 -13.81
N TYR A 111 0.86 2.75 -12.74
CA TYR A 111 1.56 2.67 -11.46
C TYR A 111 1.40 1.29 -10.82
N HIS A 112 0.30 0.57 -11.08
CA HIS A 112 0.06 -0.75 -10.50
C HIS A 112 1.17 -1.73 -10.91
N LYS A 113 1.59 -1.71 -12.18
CA LYS A 113 2.68 -2.57 -12.68
C LYS A 113 4.02 -2.21 -12.05
N LEU A 114 4.30 -0.92 -11.90
CA LEU A 114 5.55 -0.43 -11.30
C LEU A 114 5.64 -0.78 -9.81
N ILE A 115 4.60 -0.45 -9.06
CA ILE A 115 4.53 -0.66 -7.61
C ILE A 115 4.54 -2.16 -7.31
N ARG A 116 3.71 -2.97 -7.97
CA ARG A 116 3.65 -4.42 -7.76
C ARG A 116 5.02 -5.08 -7.94
N LYS A 117 5.76 -4.72 -9.00
CA LYS A 117 7.11 -5.26 -9.23
C LYS A 117 8.05 -4.94 -8.07
N ARG A 118 8.04 -3.71 -7.56
CA ARG A 118 8.92 -3.29 -6.45
C ARG A 118 8.51 -3.91 -5.12
N ILE A 119 7.21 -4.07 -4.86
CA ILE A 119 6.71 -4.80 -3.68
C ILE A 119 7.19 -6.26 -3.73
N GLN A 120 7.10 -6.90 -4.89
CA GLN A 120 7.58 -8.27 -5.07
C GLN A 120 9.08 -8.40 -4.77
N GLN A 121 9.90 -7.47 -5.28
CA GLN A 121 11.34 -7.43 -4.99
C GLN A 121 11.64 -7.23 -3.49
N LEU A 122 10.82 -6.42 -2.80
CA LEU A 122 10.96 -6.26 -1.35
C LEU A 122 10.60 -7.55 -0.61
N ALA A 123 9.50 -8.21 -0.99
CA ALA A 123 9.07 -9.48 -0.43
C ALA A 123 10.14 -10.56 -0.60
N GLU A 124 10.76 -10.66 -1.78
CA GLU A 124 11.86 -11.59 -2.05
C GLU A 124 13.06 -11.35 -1.13
N ARG A 125 13.46 -10.09 -0.89
CA ARG A 125 14.54 -9.76 0.05
C ARG A 125 14.20 -10.14 1.49
N ILE A 126 12.96 -9.91 1.91
CA ILE A 126 12.48 -10.34 3.23
C ILE A 126 12.56 -11.86 3.34
N GLN A 127 12.05 -12.58 2.33
CA GLN A 127 12.01 -14.04 2.28
C GLN A 127 13.41 -14.67 2.34
N GLN A 128 14.42 -14.03 1.73
CA GLN A 128 15.81 -14.47 1.81
C GLN A 128 16.38 -14.45 3.24
N VAL A 129 15.85 -13.58 4.12
CA VAL A 129 16.31 -13.44 5.51
C VAL A 129 15.46 -14.24 6.49
N VAL A 130 14.13 -14.24 6.32
CA VAL A 130 13.19 -14.87 7.27
C VAL A 130 12.77 -16.29 6.89
N GLY A 131 13.05 -16.71 5.65
CA GLY A 131 12.50 -17.93 5.07
C GLY A 131 11.16 -17.71 4.36
N PRO A 132 10.56 -18.79 3.81
CA PRO A 132 9.29 -18.72 3.08
C PRO A 132 8.12 -18.30 3.97
N PHE A 133 7.22 -17.49 3.41
CA PHE A 133 5.92 -17.09 3.96
C PHE A 133 4.88 -16.98 2.84
#